data_AF-A0A151MXP2-F1
#
_entry.id   AF-A0A151MXP2-F1
#
_cell.length_a   1.000
_cell.length_b   1.000
_cell.length_c   1.000
_cell.angle_alpha   90.00
_cell.angle_beta   90.00
_cell.angle_gamma   90.00
#
_symmetry.space_group_name_H-M   'P 1'
#
loop_
_entity.id
_entity.type
_entity.pdbx_description
1 polymer ?
#
loop_
_entity_poly.entity_id
_entity_poly.type
_entity_poly.pdbx_seq_one_letter_code
_entity_poly.pdbx_strand_id
1 'polypeptide(L)'
;MRQYGECLHSCPSGYYGLRTPDMNRCSRCRIENCDSCFSRDFCTKCKAGFYLHRGRCFGGCPAGFAALEETMECVEGCEVSQWSEWGTCSRNNKTCGFKWGLETRTRQIVKKPAKDTIPCPTIAESRRCKMAMRHCPGGRRTTKMKDKRKKKKNLMERAQKQHSIFLATDRTSQ
;
A
#
# COMPACT_ATOMS: atom_id res chain seq x y z
N MET A 1 2.09 -50.11 22.69
CA MET A 1 2.89 -48.88 22.50
C MET A 1 3.63 -48.60 23.81
N ARG A 2 4.96 -48.47 23.80
CA ARG A 2 5.75 -48.16 24.99
C ARG A 2 6.01 -46.66 25.04
N GLN A 3 5.74 -46.04 26.18
CA GLN A 3 6.20 -44.67 26.49
C GLN A 3 7.30 -44.79 27.55
N TYR A 4 8.40 -44.08 27.35
CA TYR A 4 9.48 -43.98 28.33
C TYR A 4 9.66 -42.50 28.69
N GLY A 5 9.98 -42.24 29.96
CA GLY A 5 10.31 -40.89 30.44
C GLY A 5 11.81 -40.66 30.38
N GLU A 6 12.23 -39.51 29.88
CA GLU A 6 13.63 -39.11 29.81
C GLU A 6 13.81 -37.77 30.55
N CYS A 7 14.85 -37.68 31.37
CA CYS A 7 15.22 -36.46 32.06
C CYS A 7 16.27 -35.71 31.24
N LEU A 8 15.89 -34.56 30.69
CA LEU A 8 16.74 -33.71 29.86
C LEU A 8 17.09 -32.42 30.59
N HIS A 9 18.26 -31.85 30.29
CA HIS A 9 18.67 -30.54 30.82
C HIS A 9 17.83 -29.39 30.23
N SER A 10 17.46 -29.52 28.96
CA SER A 10 16.61 -28.57 28.22
C SER A 10 15.60 -29.31 27.37
N CYS A 11 14.41 -28.74 27.19
CA CYS A 11 13.39 -29.35 26.35
C CYS A 11 13.80 -29.34 24.86
N PRO A 12 13.49 -30.41 24.11
CA PRO A 12 13.79 -30.49 22.68
C PRO A 12 12.93 -29.49 21.87
N SER A 13 13.33 -29.23 20.62
CA SER A 13 12.62 -28.32 19.72
C SER A 13 11.14 -28.67 19.60
N GLY A 14 10.27 -27.65 19.66
CA GLY A 14 8.83 -27.82 19.68
C GLY A 14 8.24 -28.21 21.04
N TYR A 15 9.04 -28.22 22.11
CA TYR A 15 8.58 -28.35 23.50
C TYR A 15 9.03 -27.15 24.34
N TYR A 16 8.22 -26.77 25.31
CA TYR A 16 8.54 -25.74 26.29
C TYR A 16 8.56 -26.33 27.70
N GLY A 17 9.42 -25.79 28.57
CA GLY A 17 9.54 -26.23 29.95
C GLY A 17 8.42 -25.68 30.83
N LEU A 18 7.74 -26.57 31.53
CA LEU A 18 6.80 -26.23 32.60
C LEU A 18 7.45 -26.51 33.95
N ARG A 19 7.55 -25.48 34.80
CA ARG A 19 7.95 -25.64 36.19
C ARG A 19 6.73 -25.95 37.03
N THR A 20 6.56 -27.22 37.41
CA THR A 20 5.53 -27.62 38.38
C THR A 20 6.18 -27.80 39.76
N PRO A 21 5.42 -27.70 40.86
CA PRO A 21 5.95 -27.88 42.22
C PRO A 21 6.63 -29.24 42.39
N ASP A 22 6.16 -30.26 41.67
CA ASP A 22 6.64 -31.62 41.79
C ASP A 22 7.86 -31.90 40.90
N MET A 23 7.83 -31.43 39.64
CA MET A 23 8.92 -31.65 38.68
C MET A 23 8.87 -30.71 37.47
N ASN A 24 10.01 -30.48 36.82
CA ASN A 24 10.04 -29.79 35.54
C ASN A 24 9.67 -30.76 34.42
N ARG A 25 8.71 -30.40 33.57
CA ARG A 25 8.28 -31.26 32.46
C ARG A 25 8.26 -30.50 31.14
N CYS A 26 8.64 -31.17 30.06
CA CYS A 26 8.50 -30.63 28.71
C CYS A 26 7.08 -30.86 28.18
N SER A 27 6.41 -29.78 27.78
CA SER A 27 5.11 -29.85 27.12
C SER A 27 5.26 -29.42 25.67
N ARG A 28 4.55 -30.12 24.77
CA ARG A 28 4.58 -29.81 23.34
C ARG A 28 3.96 -28.44 23.07
N CYS A 29 4.58 -27.70 22.15
CA CYS A 29 4.04 -26.47 21.59
C CYS A 29 2.80 -26.76 20.75
N ARG A 30 1.72 -26.00 21.00
CA ARG A 30 0.44 -26.14 20.27
C ARG A 30 0.04 -24.87 19.52
N ILE A 31 0.94 -23.90 19.42
CA ILE A 31 0.69 -22.63 18.75
C ILE A 31 0.85 -22.84 17.24
N GLU A 32 -0.17 -22.42 16.48
CA GLU A 32 -0.17 -22.50 15.03
C GLU A 32 1.01 -21.70 14.42
N ASN A 33 1.68 -22.31 13.45
CA ASN A 33 2.83 -21.72 12.74
C ASN A 33 4.02 -21.28 13.64
N CYS A 34 4.13 -21.88 14.83
CA CYS A 34 5.23 -21.64 15.76
C CYS A 34 6.35 -22.69 15.62
N ASP A 35 7.60 -22.25 15.59
CA ASP A 35 8.82 -23.08 15.59
C ASP A 35 9.29 -23.36 17.03
N SER A 36 9.25 -22.34 17.89
CA SER A 36 9.60 -22.45 19.31
C SER A 36 8.69 -21.57 20.16
N CYS A 37 8.20 -22.10 21.28
CA CYS A 37 7.40 -21.35 22.24
C CYS A 37 8.00 -21.38 23.63
N PHE A 38 7.77 -20.30 24.37
CA PHE A 38 8.15 -20.16 25.78
C PHE A 38 7.07 -20.73 26.70
N SER A 39 5.80 -20.58 26.33
CA SER A 39 4.67 -21.08 27.09
C SER A 39 3.60 -21.66 26.16
N ARG A 40 2.47 -22.09 26.73
CA ARG A 40 1.32 -22.59 25.97
C ARG A 40 0.80 -21.60 24.93
N ASP A 41 0.84 -20.31 25.26
CA ASP A 41 0.22 -19.23 24.48
C ASP A 41 1.22 -18.20 23.95
N PHE A 42 2.51 -18.39 24.24
CA PHE A 42 3.57 -17.46 23.86
C PHE A 42 4.63 -18.13 22.98
N CYS A 43 4.55 -17.86 21.69
CA CYS A 43 5.56 -18.21 20.70
C CYS A 43 6.74 -17.23 20.78
N THR A 44 7.97 -17.75 20.73
CA THR A 44 9.19 -16.94 20.67
C THR A 44 9.77 -16.90 19.27
N LYS A 45 9.46 -17.89 18.43
CA LYS A 45 9.94 -17.95 17.06
C LYS A 45 8.90 -18.58 16.15
N CYS A 46 8.50 -17.84 15.12
CA CYS A 46 7.57 -18.31 14.10
C CYS A 46 8.28 -19.13 13.02
N LYS A 47 7.51 -19.95 12.30
CA LYS A 47 7.98 -20.61 11.08
C LYS A 47 8.27 -19.56 10.00
N ALA A 48 9.11 -19.93 9.03
CA ALA A 48 9.43 -19.06 7.90
C ALA A 48 8.16 -18.60 7.15
N GLY A 49 8.09 -17.31 6.83
CA GLY A 49 6.93 -16.68 6.18
C GLY A 49 5.80 -16.26 7.13
N PHE A 50 5.99 -16.37 8.45
CA PHE A 50 5.06 -15.87 9.45
C PHE A 50 5.70 -14.83 10.35
N TYR A 51 4.91 -13.81 10.70
CA TYR A 51 5.33 -12.71 11.55
C TYR A 51 4.88 -12.92 13.00
N LEU A 52 5.80 -12.71 13.94
CA LEU A 52 5.52 -12.79 15.36
C LEU A 52 4.81 -11.51 15.83
N HIS A 53 3.65 -11.67 16.46
CA HIS A 53 2.90 -10.58 17.07
C HIS A 53 2.28 -11.04 18.40
N ARG A 54 2.68 -10.42 19.51
CA ARG A 54 2.17 -10.71 20.87
C ARG A 54 2.15 -12.21 21.21
N GLY A 55 3.22 -12.93 20.85
CA GLY A 55 3.35 -14.36 21.12
C GLY A 55 2.58 -15.29 20.17
N ARG A 56 2.02 -14.78 19.07
CA ARG A 56 1.37 -15.59 18.03
C ARG A 56 1.94 -15.29 16.65
N CYS A 57 1.79 -16.25 15.74
CA CYS A 57 2.33 -16.18 14.39
C CYS A 57 1.22 -15.90 13.38
N PHE A 58 1.39 -14.90 12.53
CA PHE A 58 0.43 -14.50 11.52
C PHE A 58 1.07 -14.46 10.13
N GLY A 59 0.32 -14.79 9.07
CA GLY A 59 0.81 -14.67 7.69
C GLY A 59 1.00 -13.22 7.23
N GLY A 60 0.47 -12.24 7.97
CA GLY A 60 0.64 -10.81 7.75
C GLY A 60 0.23 -10.02 9.00
N CYS A 61 0.76 -8.80 9.14
CA CYS A 61 0.53 -8.01 10.34
C CYS A 61 -0.88 -7.40 10.39
N PRO A 62 -1.52 -7.37 11.58
CA PRO A 62 -2.83 -6.76 11.76
C PRO A 62 -2.79 -5.23 11.59
N ALA A 63 -3.97 -4.60 11.44
CA ALA A 63 -4.08 -3.16 11.24
C ALA A 63 -3.36 -2.35 12.34
N GLY A 64 -2.56 -1.35 11.93
CA GLY A 64 -1.73 -0.56 12.83
C GLY A 64 -0.33 -1.12 13.08
N PHE A 65 -0.03 -2.34 12.61
CA PHE A 65 1.30 -2.95 12.69
C PHE A 65 1.92 -3.10 11.31
N ALA A 66 3.23 -2.93 11.25
CA ALA A 66 4.01 -3.13 10.03
C ALA A 66 4.84 -4.40 10.15
N ALA A 67 4.90 -5.16 9.07
CA ALA A 67 5.75 -6.33 8.95
C ALA A 67 7.20 -5.88 8.74
N LEU A 68 8.11 -6.31 9.61
CA LEU A 68 9.53 -6.04 9.47
C LEU A 68 10.25 -7.30 8.98
N GLU A 69 10.66 -7.28 7.71
CA GLU A 69 11.29 -8.42 7.04
C GLU A 69 12.60 -8.87 7.72
N GLU A 70 13.36 -7.92 8.28
CA GLU A 70 14.64 -8.18 8.95
C GLU A 70 14.50 -9.08 10.19
N THR A 71 13.39 -8.95 10.92
CA THR A 71 13.18 -9.64 12.22
C THR A 71 12.02 -10.61 12.19
N MET A 72 11.20 -10.61 11.14
CA MET A 72 9.96 -11.41 11.05
C MET A 72 9.02 -11.14 12.22
N GLU A 73 8.94 -9.88 12.65
CA GLU A 73 8.08 -9.42 13.74
C GLU A 73 7.12 -8.34 13.26
N CYS A 74 5.93 -8.29 13.88
CA CYS A 74 4.99 -7.20 13.70
C CYS A 74 5.29 -6.09 14.71
N VAL A 75 5.89 -5.02 14.22
CA VAL A 75 6.25 -3.84 15.02
C VAL A 75 5.10 -2.83 14.95
N GLU A 76 4.90 -2.05 16.02
CA GLU A 76 3.96 -0.93 16.00
C GLU A 76 4.29 -0.03 14.81
N GLY A 77 3.36 0.03 13.85
CA GLY A 77 3.47 0.91 12.70
C GLY A 77 3.16 2.35 13.10
N CYS A 78 3.25 3.26 12.13
CA CYS A 78 2.89 4.65 12.38
C CYS A 78 1.39 4.75 12.69
N GLU A 79 1.06 5.32 13.84
CA GLU A 79 -0.31 5.67 14.17
C GLU A 79 -0.68 6.94 13.42
N VAL A 80 -1.76 6.88 12.63
CA VAL A 80 -2.25 8.00 11.83
C VAL A 80 -3.61 8.45 12.34
N SER A 81 -3.85 9.76 12.27
CA SER A 81 -5.12 10.35 12.70
C SER A 81 -6.28 9.93 11.79
N GLN A 82 -7.50 10.27 12.22
CA GLN A 82 -8.64 10.27 11.30
C GLN A 82 -8.35 11.19 10.12
N TRP A 83 -8.93 10.83 8.97
CA TRP A 83 -8.88 11.63 7.77
C TRP A 83 -9.58 12.97 7.97
N SER A 84 -9.04 14.04 7.40
CA SER A 84 -9.76 15.29 7.24
C SER A 84 -10.99 15.11 6.35
N GLU A 85 -11.90 16.07 6.41
CA GLU A 85 -12.91 16.26 5.37
C GLU A 85 -12.25 16.43 4.00
N TRP A 86 -12.98 16.05 2.95
CA TRP A 86 -12.52 16.24 1.58
C TRP A 86 -12.40 17.71 1.26
N GLY A 87 -11.21 18.12 0.79
CA GLY A 87 -11.01 19.48 0.30
C GLY A 87 -11.87 19.79 -0.92
N THR A 88 -12.02 21.07 -1.24
CA THR A 88 -12.83 21.52 -2.39
C THR A 88 -12.35 20.88 -3.69
N CYS A 89 -13.28 20.25 -4.41
CA CYS A 89 -13.04 19.71 -5.74
C CYS A 89 -12.53 20.81 -6.69
N SER A 90 -11.29 20.69 -7.16
CA SER A 90 -10.67 21.68 -8.04
C SER A 90 -9.75 21.06 -9.08
N ARG A 91 -9.41 21.83 -10.12
CA ARG A 91 -8.43 21.45 -11.14
C ARG A 91 -7.53 22.64 -11.45
N ASN A 92 -6.22 22.50 -11.22
CA ASN A 92 -5.22 23.58 -11.32
C ASN A 92 -5.61 24.81 -10.47
N ASN A 93 -6.00 24.60 -9.22
CA ASN A 93 -6.52 25.64 -8.31
C ASN A 93 -7.77 26.38 -8.83
N LYS A 94 -8.53 25.78 -9.75
CA LYS A 94 -9.79 26.35 -10.27
C LYS A 94 -10.95 25.40 -10.02
N THR A 95 -12.05 25.97 -9.54
CA THR A 95 -13.33 25.26 -9.29
C THR A 95 -14.32 25.43 -10.44
N CYS A 96 -13.89 26.10 -11.52
CA CYS A 96 -14.71 26.48 -12.67
C CYS A 96 -14.02 26.07 -13.99
N GLY A 97 -14.79 26.04 -15.07
CA GLY A 97 -14.31 25.78 -16.43
C GLY A 97 -14.14 24.30 -16.79
N PHE A 98 -14.32 23.38 -15.84
CA PHE A 98 -14.10 21.95 -16.03
C PHE A 98 -15.21 21.11 -15.39
N LYS A 99 -15.55 19.97 -16.00
CA LYS A 99 -16.57 19.02 -15.52
C LYS A 99 -16.07 18.08 -14.41
N TRP A 100 -14.75 17.90 -14.34
CA TRP A 100 -14.09 16.96 -13.43
C TRP A 100 -12.87 17.61 -12.78
N GLY A 101 -12.71 17.38 -11.48
CA GLY A 101 -11.60 17.85 -10.67
C GLY A 101 -11.03 16.74 -9.80
N LEU A 102 -10.12 17.13 -8.90
CA LEU A 102 -9.61 16.31 -7.83
C LEU A 102 -9.94 16.98 -6.50
N GLU A 103 -10.36 16.17 -5.55
CA GLU A 103 -10.44 16.55 -4.14
C GLU A 103 -9.36 15.76 -3.41
N THR A 104 -8.70 16.44 -2.46
CA THR A 104 -7.62 15.87 -1.68
C THR A 104 -8.02 15.95 -0.22
N ARG A 105 -7.81 14.87 0.52
CA ARG A 105 -7.88 14.86 1.99
C ARG A 105 -6.53 14.49 2.56
N THR A 106 -6.26 14.97 3.77
CA THR A 106 -5.01 14.68 4.46
C THR A 106 -5.28 14.15 5.87
N ARG A 107 -4.32 13.40 6.40
CA ARG A 107 -4.28 12.97 7.81
C ARG A 107 -2.88 13.18 8.35
N GLN A 108 -2.71 13.25 9.65
CA GLN A 108 -1.41 13.44 10.28
C GLN A 108 -0.89 12.13 10.87
N ILE A 109 0.43 11.99 10.98
CA ILE A 109 1.05 10.91 11.75
C ILE A 109 1.05 11.35 13.21
N VAL A 110 0.27 10.65 14.05
CA VAL A 110 0.14 10.92 15.48
C VAL A 110 1.34 10.35 16.23
N LYS A 111 1.76 9.12 15.89
CA LYS A 111 2.89 8.43 16.51
C LYS A 111 3.81 7.88 15.43
N LYS A 112 5.09 8.24 15.52
CA LYS A 112 6.15 7.70 14.66
C LYS A 112 6.58 6.30 15.16
N PRO A 113 7.05 5.42 14.26
CA PRO A 113 7.48 4.09 14.65
C PRO A 113 8.78 4.20 15.47
N ALA A 114 9.01 3.23 16.35
CA ALA A 114 10.23 3.20 17.18
C ALA A 114 11.50 2.90 16.37
N LYS A 115 11.36 2.37 15.14
CA LYS A 115 12.45 2.11 14.21
C LYS A 115 12.26 2.93 12.94
N ASP A 116 13.29 3.68 12.57
CA ASP A 116 13.30 4.54 11.37
C ASP A 116 13.22 3.76 10.04
N THR A 117 13.32 2.43 10.08
CA THR A 117 13.21 1.55 8.91
C THR A 117 11.78 1.30 8.44
N ILE A 118 10.76 1.74 9.19
CA ILE A 118 9.34 1.47 8.86
C ILE A 118 8.72 2.71 8.19
N PRO A 119 8.43 2.67 6.87
CA PRO A 119 7.75 3.77 6.20
C PRO A 119 6.28 3.87 6.64
N CYS A 120 5.86 5.08 7.00
CA CYS A 120 4.47 5.35 7.36
C CYS A 120 3.52 5.21 6.17
N PRO A 121 2.25 4.81 6.39
CA PRO A 121 1.26 4.79 5.34
C PRO A 121 0.98 6.20 4.80
N THR A 122 0.44 6.29 3.59
CA THR A 122 0.19 7.57 2.91
C THR A 122 -0.71 8.49 3.75
N ILE A 123 -0.29 9.75 3.85
CA ILE A 123 -0.97 10.81 4.62
C ILE A 123 -1.85 11.74 3.75
N ALA A 124 -1.82 11.56 2.43
CA ALA A 124 -2.60 12.32 1.48
C ALA A 124 -3.31 11.36 0.51
N GLU A 125 -4.61 11.56 0.33
CA GLU A 125 -5.41 10.79 -0.63
C GLU A 125 -6.11 11.76 -1.57
N SER A 126 -6.10 11.47 -2.86
CA SER A 126 -6.78 12.27 -3.88
C SER A 126 -7.80 11.42 -4.64
N ARG A 127 -9.00 11.96 -4.86
CA ARG A 127 -10.04 11.29 -5.66
C ARG A 127 -10.65 12.21 -6.70
N ARG A 128 -11.18 11.61 -7.77
CA ARG A 128 -11.90 12.34 -8.81
C ARG A 128 -13.28 12.72 -8.34
N CYS A 129 -13.64 13.98 -8.58
CA CYS A 129 -14.91 14.56 -8.20
C CYS A 129 -15.57 15.30 -9.38
N LYS A 130 -16.89 15.34 -9.38
CA LYS A 130 -17.68 16.08 -10.39
C LYS A 130 -17.81 17.54 -9.96
N MET A 131 -17.52 18.47 -10.86
CA MET A 131 -17.64 19.90 -10.59
C MET A 131 -18.81 20.50 -11.36
N ALA A 132 -19.42 21.54 -10.79
CA ALA A 132 -20.41 22.35 -11.48
C ALA A 132 -19.73 23.09 -12.64
N MET A 133 -20.21 22.85 -13.86
CA MET A 133 -19.61 23.46 -15.05
C MET A 133 -20.01 24.94 -15.11
N ARG A 134 -19.12 25.82 -14.62
CA ARG A 134 -19.32 27.27 -14.61
C ARG A 134 -18.22 27.96 -15.41
N HIS A 135 -18.52 29.05 -16.10
CA HIS A 135 -17.48 29.88 -16.71
C HIS A 135 -16.66 30.58 -15.61
N CYS A 136 -15.34 30.52 -15.70
CA CYS A 136 -14.49 31.23 -14.75
C CYS A 136 -14.54 32.74 -14.98
N PRO A 137 -14.79 33.55 -13.94
CA PRO A 137 -14.64 35.00 -14.05
C PRO A 137 -13.16 35.32 -14.37
N GLY A 138 -12.92 36.07 -15.44
CA GLY A 138 -11.57 36.40 -15.94
C GLY A 138 -11.01 35.47 -17.03
N GLY A 139 -11.79 34.50 -17.52
CA GLY A 139 -11.36 33.59 -18.59
C GLY A 139 -11.26 34.25 -19.97
N ARG A 140 -10.19 35.00 -20.26
CA ARG A 140 -9.79 35.24 -21.66
C ARG A 140 -9.53 33.86 -22.27
N ARG A 141 -10.29 33.49 -23.31
CA ARG A 141 -9.99 32.33 -24.17
C ARG A 141 -8.52 32.46 -24.57
N THR A 142 -7.63 31.66 -24.00
CA THR A 142 -6.21 31.74 -24.36
C THR A 142 -6.11 31.41 -25.84
N THR A 143 -5.74 32.40 -26.64
CA THR A 143 -5.52 32.30 -28.10
C THR A 143 -4.66 31.06 -28.42
N LYS A 144 -3.74 30.70 -27.49
CA LYS A 144 -2.94 29.47 -27.49
C LYS A 144 -3.72 28.18 -27.71
N MET A 145 -4.92 28.00 -27.15
CA MET A 145 -5.68 26.74 -27.31
C MET A 145 -6.36 26.65 -28.68
N LYS A 146 -6.79 27.79 -29.25
CA LYS A 146 -7.27 27.88 -30.64
C LYS A 146 -6.13 27.66 -31.63
N ASP A 147 -4.96 28.27 -31.40
CA ASP A 147 -3.78 28.06 -32.25
C ASP A 147 -3.29 26.63 -32.22
N LYS A 148 -3.25 25.97 -31.05
CA LYS A 148 -2.88 24.54 -30.96
C LYS A 148 -3.87 23.66 -31.74
N ARG A 149 -5.18 23.94 -31.65
CA ARG A 149 -6.22 23.17 -32.36
C ARG A 149 -6.17 23.44 -33.87
N LYS A 150 -5.90 24.67 -34.31
CA LYS A 150 -5.73 25.05 -35.72
C LYS A 150 -4.45 24.45 -36.30
N LYS A 151 -3.32 24.50 -35.58
CA LYS A 151 -2.04 23.89 -35.98
C LYS A 151 -2.15 22.37 -36.10
N LYS A 152 -2.83 21.69 -35.17
CA LYS A 152 -3.07 20.24 -35.25
C LYS A 152 -3.96 19.86 -36.44
N LYS A 153 -4.99 20.65 -36.74
CA LYS A 153 -5.86 20.44 -37.90
C LYS A 153 -5.10 20.61 -39.23
N ASN A 154 -4.32 21.68 -39.35
CA ASN A 154 -3.52 21.93 -40.55
C ASN A 154 -2.44 20.86 -40.79
N LEU A 155 -1.86 20.29 -39.72
CA LEU A 155 -0.89 19.20 -39.83
C LEU A 155 -1.52 17.90 -40.34
N MET A 156 -2.68 17.52 -39.80
CA MET A 156 -3.46 16.37 -40.27
C MET A 156 -3.84 16.51 -41.75
N GLU A 157 -4.28 17.70 -42.16
CA GLU A 157 -4.71 17.97 -43.53
C GLU A 157 -3.54 17.93 -44.53
N ARG A 158 -2.34 18.38 -44.12
CA ARG A 158 -1.10 18.23 -44.90
C ARG A 158 -0.69 16.77 -45.05
N ALA A 159 -0.71 15.99 -43.97
CA ALA A 159 -0.38 14.56 -44.02
C ALA A 159 -1.35 13.79 -44.93
N GLN A 160 -2.64 14.12 -44.86
CA GLN A 160 -3.65 13.50 -45.71
C GLN A 160 -3.47 13.85 -47.19
N LYS A 161 -3.11 15.10 -47.52
CA LYS A 161 -2.77 15.52 -48.90
C LYS A 161 -1.51 14.83 -49.41
N GLN A 162 -0.46 14.72 -48.59
CA GLN A 162 0.76 14.00 -48.97
C GLN A 162 0.49 12.52 -49.23
N HIS A 163 -0.32 11.88 -48.39
CA HIS A 163 -0.75 10.51 -48.59
C HIS A 163 -1.58 10.33 -49.87
N SER A 164 -2.49 11.27 -50.19
CA SER A 164 -3.23 11.21 -51.45
C SER A 164 -2.37 11.42 -52.69
N ILE A 165 -1.31 12.23 -52.62
CA ILE A 165 -0.38 12.44 -53.72
C ILE A 165 0.46 11.18 -53.96
N PHE A 166 0.95 10.55 -52.88
CA PHE A 166 1.69 9.29 -52.97
C PHE A 166 0.86 8.18 -53.63
N LEU A 167 -0.40 8.03 -53.23
CA LEU A 167 -1.32 7.06 -53.85
C LEU A 167 -1.68 7.39 -55.30
N ALA A 168 -1.61 8.67 -55.70
CA ALA A 168 -1.85 9.09 -57.08
C ALA A 168 -0.63 8.82 -57.97
N THR A 169 0.59 8.99 -57.45
CA THR A 169 1.84 8.71 -58.18
C THR A 169 2.08 7.22 -58.40
N ASP A 170 1.70 6.36 -57.45
CA ASP A 170 1.77 4.89 -57.59
C ASP A 170 0.85 4.36 -58.71
N ARG A 171 -0.29 5.02 -58.95
CA ARG A 171 -1.25 4.64 -60.01
C ARG A 171 -0.84 5.13 -61.40
N THR A 172 0.17 5.97 -61.52
CA THR A 172 0.71 6.47 -62.80
C THR A 172 2.02 5.78 -63.21
N SER A 173 2.49 4.81 -62.43
CA SER A 173 3.71 4.03 -62.71
C SER A 173 3.45 2.55 -63.03
N GLN A 174 2.23 2.20 -63.43
CA GLN A 174 1.87 0.95 -64.11
C GLN A 174 1.34 1.24 -65.51
#